data_AF-A0A960VBD8-F1
#
_entry.id   AF-A0A960VBD8-F1
#
_cell.length_a   1.000
_cell.length_b   1.000
_cell.length_c   1.000
_cell.angle_alpha   90.00
_cell.angle_beta   90.00
_cell.angle_gamma   90.00
#
_symmetry.space_group_name_H-M   'P 1'
#
loop_
_entity.id
_entity.type
_entity.pdbx_description
1 polymer ?
#
loop_
_entity_poly.entity_id
_entity_poly.type
_entity_poly.pdbx_seq_one_letter_code
_entity_poly.pdbx_strand_id
1 'polypeptide(L)'
;YNYSKSNPQINCSSANINGCNGKTLEVGKGIPTDQIFNMAGNVPEWTNDWVGECGKNCEGPQCLNVCLKNVSVCSGKFPCGKLNQKVVKGGGYNLPGENSNISSRMILDISGEKKHIGARCVSDTPYLTNAPAWIIKKPLPEPQSLDLPQVTDNERKILHELKEYDKLDKPFCDKPYTSPANCRDPVSYVKPNEARNYLFADYVKNLRGGYVGVAADANYSYIAQARSEWVWLMDFDFVIFNLHRIIKVFVLESETPGEFIEKFNPKNKPSSMALIEKVYRDHPDFSIMKTKVMDRYGASLYEHYKSISKPSKENGEFGWLRNPKAYSYIRMLHRKGRISIHGGDLLKDKTLFSIGESAKKLGVKIRIFYPSNAEEFWAFNENFKRNVLNLPFDEASVVLRTVHEYPWHVNDRKGGHAGFWHYVVHGAYNYQKKLQLPNYSGIQDFKNERIIPTDMRDFSTIHLPGNIPEGIKGN
;
A
#
# COMPACT_ATOMS: atom_id res chain seq x y z
N TYR A 1 27.34 9.41 -16.87
CA TYR A 1 28.57 10.18 -16.57
C TYR A 1 29.79 9.38 -16.99
N ASN A 2 30.30 9.67 -18.19
CA ASN A 2 31.55 9.12 -18.70
C ASN A 2 32.72 9.95 -18.13
N TYR A 3 33.17 9.63 -16.92
CA TYR A 3 34.60 9.82 -16.59
C TYR A 3 35.34 8.59 -17.14
N SER A 4 35.35 8.45 -18.46
CA SER A 4 36.32 7.60 -19.14
C SER A 4 37.21 8.53 -19.95
N LYS A 5 38.52 8.36 -19.75
CA LYS A 5 39.65 9.05 -20.38
C LYS A 5 40.12 10.31 -19.63
N SER A 6 41.27 10.13 -18.98
CA SER A 6 42.00 11.02 -18.05
C SER A 6 41.35 11.19 -16.68
N ASN A 7 41.74 10.33 -15.73
CA ASN A 7 41.53 10.60 -14.31
C ASN A 7 42.68 11.55 -13.92
N PRO A 8 42.49 12.88 -13.76
CA PRO A 8 43.54 13.71 -13.17
C PRO A 8 43.91 13.08 -11.83
N GLN A 9 45.22 12.98 -11.52
CA GLN A 9 45.66 12.40 -10.26
C GLN A 9 44.96 13.10 -9.10
N ILE A 10 44.04 12.40 -8.44
CA ILE A 10 43.34 12.91 -7.27
C ILE A 10 44.37 13.06 -6.15
N ASN A 11 44.45 14.27 -5.61
CA ASN A 11 45.41 14.66 -4.59
C ASN A 11 44.71 15.49 -3.49
N CYS A 12 45.47 15.97 -2.50
CA CYS A 12 44.93 16.76 -1.38
C CYS A 12 44.24 18.07 -1.80
N SER A 13 44.53 18.60 -2.99
CA SER A 13 43.87 19.80 -3.49
C SER A 13 42.56 19.51 -4.24
N SER A 14 42.19 18.25 -4.43
CA SER A 14 40.94 17.84 -5.11
C SER A 14 40.02 17.00 -4.23
N ALA A 15 40.55 16.30 -3.23
CA ALA A 15 39.79 15.42 -2.33
C ALA A 15 40.52 15.24 -0.98
N ASN A 16 39.76 14.91 0.07
CA ASN A 16 40.35 14.53 1.36
C ASN A 16 40.72 13.05 1.36
N ILE A 17 41.98 12.72 1.08
CA ILE A 17 42.50 11.35 0.88
C ILE A 17 43.88 11.19 1.55
N ASN A 18 44.55 10.04 1.51
CA ASN A 18 45.98 9.90 1.91
C ASN A 18 46.41 10.54 3.24
N GLY A 19 45.50 10.70 4.21
CA GLY A 19 45.74 11.39 5.47
C GLY A 19 45.89 12.92 5.37
N CYS A 20 45.54 13.57 4.24
CA CYS A 20 45.75 15.00 3.98
C CYS A 20 45.34 15.91 5.16
N ASN A 21 44.22 15.59 5.82
CA ASN A 21 43.72 16.34 6.99
C ASN A 21 43.76 15.53 8.29
N GLY A 22 44.22 14.27 8.26
CA GLY A 22 44.21 13.33 9.39
C GLY A 22 42.83 12.90 9.89
N LYS A 23 41.76 13.52 9.41
CA LYS A 23 40.36 13.28 9.80
C LYS A 23 39.38 13.57 8.66
N THR A 24 38.11 13.29 8.89
CA THR A 24 37.02 13.69 8.01
C THR A 24 36.84 15.22 7.99
N LEU A 25 36.46 15.75 6.84
CA LEU A 25 35.98 17.12 6.70
C LEU A 25 34.54 17.24 7.21
N GLU A 26 34.17 18.42 7.68
CA GLU A 26 32.80 18.75 8.01
C GLU A 26 31.89 18.70 6.77
N VAL A 27 30.61 18.35 6.98
CA VAL A 27 29.61 18.34 5.91
C VAL A 27 29.50 19.74 5.30
N GLY A 28 29.53 19.82 3.96
CA GLY A 28 29.50 21.08 3.22
C GLY A 28 30.84 21.81 3.12
N LYS A 29 31.92 21.25 3.69
CA LYS A 29 33.30 21.70 3.44
C LYS A 29 33.98 20.81 2.41
N GLY A 30 35.02 21.31 1.74
CA GLY A 30 35.74 20.60 0.68
C GLY A 30 35.32 21.05 -0.71
N ILE A 31 35.64 20.25 -1.72
CA ILE A 31 35.42 20.60 -3.13
C ILE A 31 34.11 19.97 -3.61
N PRO A 32 33.14 20.79 -4.06
CA PRO A 32 31.90 20.28 -4.62
C PRO A 32 32.11 19.77 -6.04
N THR A 33 31.39 18.71 -6.39
CA THR A 33 31.12 18.30 -7.77
C THR A 33 29.62 18.49 -8.00
N ASP A 34 29.24 19.44 -8.87
CA ASP A 34 27.83 19.75 -9.16
C ASP A 34 26.96 19.93 -7.90
N GLN A 35 27.44 20.74 -6.95
CA GLN A 35 26.82 21.01 -5.63
C GLN A 35 26.88 19.85 -4.62
N ILE A 36 27.45 18.69 -4.99
CA ILE A 36 27.64 17.55 -4.08
C ILE A 36 29.08 17.53 -3.57
N PHE A 37 29.25 17.72 -2.27
CA PHE A 37 30.56 17.75 -1.63
C PHE A 37 31.10 16.35 -1.31
N ASN A 38 32.41 16.19 -1.47
CA ASN A 38 33.19 15.05 -0.97
C ASN A 38 32.72 13.69 -1.52
N MET A 39 32.36 13.62 -2.80
CA MET A 39 32.07 12.36 -3.49
C MET A 39 33.33 11.49 -3.70
N ALA A 40 34.51 12.10 -3.66
CA ALA A 40 35.80 11.45 -3.66
C ALA A 40 36.51 11.72 -2.32
N GLY A 41 37.03 10.66 -1.69
CA GLY A 41 37.66 10.71 -0.38
C GLY A 41 36.67 10.97 0.75
N ASN A 42 37.19 11.54 1.84
CA ASN A 42 36.50 11.77 3.11
C ASN A 42 36.11 10.47 3.83
N VAL A 43 35.03 9.79 3.42
CA VAL A 43 34.65 8.48 3.96
C VAL A 43 34.03 7.66 2.84
N PRO A 44 34.27 6.33 2.81
CA PRO A 44 33.53 5.46 1.91
C PRO A 44 32.05 5.51 2.29
N GLU A 45 31.17 5.57 1.31
CA GLU A 45 29.74 5.69 1.55
C GLU A 45 29.02 4.39 1.16
N TRP A 46 28.16 3.89 2.06
CA TRP A 46 27.31 2.74 1.77
C TRP A 46 26.40 3.00 0.57
N THR A 47 26.25 1.97 -0.28
CA THR A 47 25.23 1.94 -1.33
C THR A 47 24.20 0.85 -1.04
N ASN A 48 23.09 0.84 -1.79
CA ASN A 48 22.14 -0.27 -1.76
C ASN A 48 22.55 -1.43 -2.68
N ASP A 49 23.68 -1.33 -3.38
CA ASP A 49 24.15 -2.37 -4.29
C ASP A 49 24.74 -3.55 -3.50
N TRP A 50 24.05 -4.69 -3.56
CA TRP A 50 24.57 -5.96 -3.05
C TRP A 50 25.59 -6.55 -4.01
N VAL A 51 26.56 -7.27 -3.46
CA VAL A 51 27.51 -8.07 -4.22
C VAL A 51 26.99 -9.50 -4.30
N GLY A 52 26.74 -9.99 -5.52
CA GLY A 52 26.32 -11.37 -5.78
C GLY A 52 27.44 -12.38 -5.56
N GLU A 53 27.16 -13.67 -5.84
CA GLU A 53 28.19 -14.71 -5.75
C GLU A 53 29.37 -14.39 -6.69
N CYS A 54 30.54 -14.19 -6.08
CA CYS A 54 31.80 -14.22 -6.77
C CYS A 54 32.12 -15.70 -7.08
N GLY A 55 32.54 -16.02 -8.30
CA GLY A 55 32.81 -17.42 -8.70
C GLY A 55 33.69 -18.16 -7.68
N LYS A 56 33.43 -19.46 -7.46
CA LYS A 56 34.18 -20.30 -6.50
C LYS A 56 35.70 -20.16 -6.73
N ASN A 57 36.47 -19.99 -5.65
CA ASN A 57 37.94 -19.89 -5.59
C ASN A 57 38.56 -18.55 -6.06
N CYS A 58 37.88 -17.45 -5.77
CA CYS A 58 38.32 -16.13 -6.18
C CYS A 58 38.92 -15.36 -4.99
N GLU A 59 40.25 -15.34 -4.90
CA GLU A 59 41.01 -14.60 -3.88
C GLU A 59 41.88 -13.52 -4.54
N GLY A 60 42.01 -12.35 -3.89
CA GLY A 60 42.88 -11.25 -4.32
C GLY A 60 42.21 -10.15 -5.18
N PRO A 61 42.96 -9.10 -5.56
CA PRO A 61 42.46 -7.89 -6.25
C PRO A 61 41.77 -8.17 -7.60
N GLN A 62 42.19 -9.21 -8.31
CA GLN A 62 41.55 -9.70 -9.54
C GLN A 62 40.08 -10.09 -9.35
N CYS A 63 39.70 -10.46 -8.13
CA CYS A 63 38.34 -10.87 -7.81
C CYS A 63 37.36 -9.71 -7.78
N LEU A 64 37.82 -8.51 -7.43
CA LEU A 64 37.00 -7.31 -7.36
C LEU A 64 36.31 -7.03 -8.70
N ASN A 65 37.02 -7.15 -9.82
CA ASN A 65 36.43 -6.93 -11.14
C ASN A 65 35.40 -7.99 -11.55
N VAL A 66 35.50 -9.21 -11.02
CA VAL A 66 34.52 -10.29 -11.26
C VAL A 66 33.28 -10.08 -10.39
N CYS A 67 33.47 -9.81 -9.10
CA CYS A 67 32.39 -9.50 -8.16
C CYS A 67 31.62 -8.24 -8.58
N LEU A 68 32.32 -7.20 -9.05
CA LEU A 68 31.73 -5.94 -9.49
C LEU A 68 30.91 -6.04 -10.78
N LYS A 69 31.01 -7.13 -11.54
CA LYS A 69 30.12 -7.43 -12.67
C LYS A 69 28.75 -7.95 -12.19
N ASN A 70 28.69 -8.53 -11.00
CA ASN A 70 27.48 -9.06 -10.36
C ASN A 70 27.01 -8.16 -9.21
N VAL A 71 26.93 -6.85 -9.44
CA VAL A 71 26.43 -5.87 -8.46
C VAL A 71 24.98 -5.50 -8.73
N SER A 72 24.31 -4.92 -7.73
CA SER A 72 22.88 -4.56 -7.78
C SER A 72 21.96 -5.78 -7.87
N VAL A 73 22.40 -6.93 -7.37
CA VAL A 73 21.51 -8.07 -7.12
C VAL A 73 20.45 -7.68 -6.10
N CYS A 74 19.26 -8.26 -6.20
CA CYS A 74 18.09 -7.94 -5.38
C CYS A 74 17.47 -6.54 -5.54
N SER A 75 17.84 -5.75 -6.54
CA SER A 75 17.22 -4.43 -6.78
C SER A 75 17.28 -3.49 -5.56
N GLY A 76 18.36 -3.56 -4.77
CA GLY A 76 18.58 -2.74 -3.59
C GLY A 76 17.77 -3.12 -2.33
N LYS A 77 16.93 -4.16 -2.41
CA LYS A 77 16.12 -4.68 -1.30
C LYS A 77 16.99 -5.16 -0.14
N PHE A 78 16.58 -4.88 1.10
CA PHE A 78 17.25 -5.37 2.30
C PHE A 78 16.34 -6.32 3.11
N PRO A 79 16.81 -7.50 3.54
CA PRO A 79 18.05 -8.16 3.13
C PRO A 79 17.93 -8.71 1.69
N CYS A 80 19.07 -9.09 1.11
CA CYS A 80 19.14 -9.82 -0.16
C CYS A 80 19.53 -11.28 0.10
N GLY A 81 18.55 -12.11 0.45
CA GLY A 81 18.78 -13.53 0.73
C GLY A 81 19.82 -13.75 1.83
N LYS A 82 20.88 -14.50 1.53
CA LYS A 82 22.02 -14.78 2.43
C LYS A 82 23.22 -13.84 2.23
N LEU A 83 23.11 -12.87 1.32
CA LEU A 83 24.23 -11.96 1.03
C LEU A 83 24.48 -11.05 2.22
N ASN A 84 25.76 -10.84 2.54
CA ASN A 84 26.25 -10.03 3.64
C ASN A 84 27.23 -8.93 3.18
N GLN A 85 27.45 -8.78 1.87
CA GLN A 85 28.39 -7.82 1.31
C GLN A 85 27.71 -6.79 0.43
N LYS A 86 28.08 -5.53 0.62
CA LYS A 86 27.60 -4.40 -0.18
C LYS A 86 28.75 -3.60 -0.76
N VAL A 87 28.47 -2.92 -1.87
CA VAL A 87 29.38 -1.96 -2.47
C VAL A 87 29.39 -0.68 -1.65
N VAL A 88 30.57 -0.14 -1.41
CA VAL A 88 30.77 1.24 -0.92
C VAL A 88 31.56 2.04 -1.94
N LYS A 89 31.30 3.35 -2.01
CA LYS A 89 31.88 4.23 -3.04
C LYS A 89 32.61 5.44 -2.43
N GLY A 90 33.38 6.13 -3.25
CA GLY A 90 34.04 7.40 -2.92
C GLY A 90 35.41 7.26 -2.24
N GLY A 91 35.63 6.18 -1.48
CA GLY A 91 36.86 5.96 -0.72
C GLY A 91 37.01 6.90 0.47
N GLY A 92 38.18 6.99 1.09
CA GLY A 92 38.30 7.52 2.46
C GLY A 92 39.49 8.44 2.66
N TYR A 93 39.42 9.31 3.67
CA TYR A 93 40.52 10.21 4.01
C TYR A 93 41.80 9.46 4.38
N ASN A 94 41.69 8.23 4.86
CA ASN A 94 42.79 7.37 5.27
C ASN A 94 43.18 6.35 4.18
N LEU A 95 42.60 6.43 2.98
CA LEU A 95 42.86 5.48 1.89
C LEU A 95 43.73 6.09 0.80
N PRO A 96 44.49 5.26 0.05
CA PRO A 96 45.23 5.66 -1.14
C PRO A 96 44.36 6.42 -2.15
N GLY A 97 44.92 7.44 -2.81
CA GLY A 97 44.21 8.26 -3.81
C GLY A 97 43.64 7.47 -4.98
N GLU A 98 44.33 6.41 -5.41
CA GLU A 98 43.85 5.45 -6.42
C GLU A 98 42.54 4.74 -6.03
N ASN A 99 42.32 4.55 -4.71
CA ASN A 99 41.13 3.92 -4.14
C ASN A 99 40.09 4.94 -3.63
N SER A 100 40.31 6.24 -3.85
CA SER A 100 39.52 7.32 -3.26
C SER A 100 38.99 8.31 -4.29
N ASN A 101 38.39 7.77 -5.34
CA ASN A 101 37.73 8.53 -6.39
C ASN A 101 36.22 8.19 -6.49
N ILE A 102 35.47 9.01 -7.23
CA ILE A 102 34.00 8.88 -7.36
C ILE A 102 33.61 7.50 -7.93
N SER A 103 34.45 6.94 -8.81
CA SER A 103 34.21 5.63 -9.42
C SER A 103 34.76 4.45 -8.60
N SER A 104 35.57 4.72 -7.57
CA SER A 104 36.14 3.69 -6.70
C SER A 104 35.02 2.91 -6.04
N ARG A 105 35.16 1.58 -6.08
CA ARG A 105 34.24 0.65 -5.45
C ARG A 105 35.05 -0.24 -4.52
N MET A 106 34.56 -0.37 -3.29
CA MET A 106 35.06 -1.37 -2.36
C MET A 106 33.91 -2.26 -1.94
N ILE A 107 34.24 -3.45 -1.46
CA ILE A 107 33.27 -4.42 -0.98
C ILE A 107 33.47 -4.53 0.52
N LEU A 108 32.41 -4.30 1.28
CA LEU A 108 32.44 -4.43 2.72
C LEU A 108 31.30 -5.33 3.20
N ASP A 109 31.63 -6.13 4.21
CA ASP A 109 30.66 -6.91 4.96
C ASP A 109 29.79 -5.98 5.82
N ILE A 110 28.48 -6.20 5.84
CA ILE A 110 27.52 -5.39 6.59
C ILE A 110 27.55 -5.68 8.11
N SER A 111 28.19 -6.77 8.52
CA SER A 111 28.33 -7.19 9.91
C SER A 111 29.60 -6.61 10.55
N GLY A 112 29.52 -6.41 11.87
CA GLY A 112 30.59 -5.87 12.69
C GLY A 112 30.74 -4.34 12.58
N GLU A 113 31.45 -3.77 13.54
CA GLU A 113 31.73 -2.34 13.56
C GLU A 113 32.71 -1.97 12.44
N LYS A 114 32.36 -0.95 11.65
CA LYS A 114 33.23 -0.39 10.61
C LYS A 114 33.65 1.00 11.03
N LYS A 115 34.96 1.24 11.11
CA LYS A 115 35.53 2.56 11.35
C LYS A 115 35.67 3.30 10.02
N HIS A 116 35.50 4.63 10.06
CA HIS A 116 35.72 5.53 8.92
C HIS A 116 34.79 5.29 7.72
N ILE A 117 33.58 4.77 7.95
CA ILE A 117 32.55 4.63 6.92
C ILE A 117 31.42 5.63 7.16
N GLY A 118 30.81 6.10 6.09
CA GLY A 118 29.67 7.02 6.13
C GLY A 118 28.48 6.50 5.33
N ALA A 119 27.46 7.34 5.27
CA ALA A 119 26.31 7.16 4.42
C ALA A 119 25.86 8.51 3.88
N ARG A 120 25.26 8.47 2.69
CA ARG A 120 24.60 9.61 2.07
C ARG A 120 23.21 9.21 1.68
N CYS A 121 22.22 9.98 2.14
CA CYS A 121 20.84 9.75 1.77
C CYS A 121 20.60 10.16 0.32
N VAL A 122 19.85 9.34 -0.40
CA VAL A 122 19.36 9.62 -1.76
C VAL A 122 17.84 9.41 -1.74
N SER A 123 17.10 10.24 -2.48
CA SER A 123 15.66 10.16 -2.58
C SER A 123 15.21 10.32 -4.02
N ASP A 124 14.26 9.50 -4.45
CA ASP A 124 13.61 9.60 -5.77
C ASP A 124 12.52 10.69 -5.79
N THR A 125 12.32 11.39 -4.67
CA THR A 125 11.39 12.50 -4.52
C THR A 125 12.10 13.66 -3.81
N PRO A 126 11.67 14.91 -3.99
CA PRO A 126 12.23 16.04 -3.24
C PRO A 126 11.92 15.98 -1.74
N TYR A 127 11.13 15.00 -1.29
CA TYR A 127 10.65 14.86 0.07
C TYR A 127 11.33 13.69 0.77
N LEU A 128 11.92 13.96 1.94
CA LEU A 128 12.37 12.89 2.83
C LEU A 128 11.16 12.16 3.43
N THR A 129 11.25 10.85 3.59
CA THR A 129 10.23 10.03 4.27
C THR A 129 10.43 10.14 5.79
N ASN A 130 10.04 11.29 6.36
CA ASN A 130 10.17 11.59 7.77
C ASN A 130 8.94 11.17 8.56
N ALA A 131 9.13 10.70 9.80
CA ALA A 131 8.05 10.54 10.77
C ALA A 131 7.84 11.84 11.59
N PRO A 132 6.59 12.26 11.85
CA PRO A 132 5.37 11.80 11.20
C PRO A 132 5.29 12.25 9.73
N ALA A 133 4.56 11.50 8.89
CA ALA A 133 4.35 11.82 7.48
C ALA A 133 3.52 13.11 7.29
N TRP A 134 3.51 13.66 6.08
CA TRP A 134 2.81 14.92 5.79
C TRP A 134 1.32 14.87 6.13
N ILE A 135 0.65 13.74 5.87
CA ILE A 135 -0.78 13.56 6.10
C ILE A 135 -1.14 13.77 7.58
N ILE A 136 -0.23 13.37 8.48
CA ILE A 136 -0.40 13.54 9.92
C ILE A 136 0.00 14.96 10.35
N LYS A 137 1.10 15.50 9.80
CA LYS A 137 1.58 16.84 10.13
C LYS A 137 0.62 17.95 9.67
N LYS A 138 0.02 17.77 8.51
CA LYS A 138 -0.87 18.72 7.82
C LYS A 138 -2.05 17.95 7.21
N PRO A 139 -3.00 17.50 8.04
CA PRO A 139 -4.20 16.85 7.55
C PRO A 139 -4.96 17.76 6.60
N LEU A 140 -5.53 17.20 5.54
CA LEU A 140 -6.34 17.97 4.61
C LEU A 140 -7.63 18.43 5.30
N PRO A 141 -8.06 19.68 5.07
CA PRO A 141 -9.31 20.17 5.63
C PRO A 141 -10.49 19.38 5.07
N GLU A 142 -11.60 19.38 5.82
CA GLU A 142 -12.84 18.82 5.30
C GLU A 142 -13.30 19.63 4.07
N PRO A 143 -13.78 18.98 2.99
CA PRO A 143 -14.27 19.70 1.83
C PRO A 143 -15.41 20.65 2.22
N GLN A 144 -15.43 21.84 1.61
CA GLN A 144 -16.45 22.88 1.87
C GLN A 144 -17.89 22.37 1.62
N SER A 145 -18.06 21.45 0.67
CA SER A 145 -19.31 20.73 0.44
C SER A 145 -19.05 19.24 0.34
N LEU A 146 -19.90 18.46 1.00
CA LEU A 146 -19.96 17.01 0.85
C LEU A 146 -20.99 16.57 -0.19
N ASP A 147 -21.84 17.48 -0.70
CA ASP A 147 -22.75 17.15 -1.80
C ASP A 147 -21.99 17.19 -3.13
N LEU A 148 -21.95 16.03 -3.79
CA LEU A 148 -21.29 15.87 -5.07
C LEU A 148 -22.32 16.01 -6.21
N PRO A 149 -21.90 16.52 -7.38
CA PRO A 149 -22.78 16.60 -8.53
C PRO A 149 -23.29 15.20 -8.91
N GLN A 150 -24.48 15.16 -9.51
CA GLN A 150 -25.00 13.94 -10.10
C GLN A 150 -24.03 13.46 -11.18
N VAL A 151 -23.71 12.15 -11.18
CA VAL A 151 -22.91 11.58 -12.28
C VAL A 151 -23.69 11.69 -13.58
N THR A 152 -23.02 12.10 -14.64
CA THR A 152 -23.57 12.06 -16.01
C THR A 152 -23.75 10.62 -16.49
N ASP A 153 -24.53 10.41 -17.53
CA ASP A 153 -24.72 9.07 -18.11
C ASP A 153 -23.39 8.49 -18.64
N ASN A 154 -22.54 9.34 -19.21
CA ASN A 154 -21.22 8.91 -19.68
C ASN A 154 -20.30 8.51 -18.51
N GLU A 155 -20.24 9.31 -17.44
CA GLU A 155 -19.45 8.94 -16.25
C GLU A 155 -19.99 7.68 -15.59
N ARG A 156 -21.33 7.54 -15.50
CA ARG A 156 -21.97 6.33 -14.99
C ARG A 156 -21.55 5.12 -15.82
N LYS A 157 -21.58 5.23 -17.15
CA LYS A 157 -21.13 4.16 -18.05
C LYS A 157 -19.66 3.80 -17.79
N ILE A 158 -18.77 4.80 -17.76
CA ILE A 158 -17.34 4.56 -17.51
C ILE A 158 -17.10 3.88 -16.16
N LEU A 159 -17.85 4.26 -15.11
CA LEU A 159 -17.71 3.73 -13.76
C LEU A 159 -18.28 2.31 -13.59
N HIS A 160 -19.46 2.03 -14.16
CA HIS A 160 -20.20 0.78 -13.91
C HIS A 160 -20.03 -0.28 -14.99
N GLU A 161 -19.74 0.10 -16.23
CA GLU A 161 -19.53 -0.82 -17.36
C GLU A 161 -18.02 -0.91 -17.65
N LEU A 162 -17.34 -1.77 -16.88
CA LEU A 162 -15.92 -2.01 -17.09
C LEU A 162 -15.69 -2.66 -18.46
N LYS A 163 -14.53 -2.39 -19.05
CA LYS A 163 -14.15 -2.91 -20.38
C LYS A 163 -14.17 -4.43 -20.39
N GLU A 164 -13.61 -5.07 -19.37
CA GLU A 164 -13.50 -6.51 -19.25
C GLU A 164 -13.66 -6.95 -17.80
N TYR A 165 -14.15 -8.19 -17.60
CA TYR A 165 -14.36 -8.80 -16.30
C TYR A 165 -13.62 -10.14 -16.20
N ASP A 166 -13.10 -10.42 -15.03
CA ASP A 166 -12.52 -11.73 -14.71
C ASP A 166 -13.62 -12.80 -14.66
N LYS A 167 -13.29 -14.00 -15.14
CA LYS A 167 -14.08 -15.19 -14.85
C LYS A 167 -13.71 -15.69 -13.45
N LEU A 168 -14.68 -15.84 -12.54
CA LEU A 168 -14.42 -16.25 -11.14
C LEU A 168 -14.65 -17.76 -10.96
N ASP A 169 -13.69 -18.56 -11.44
CA ASP A 169 -13.75 -20.02 -11.49
C ASP A 169 -12.73 -20.74 -10.59
N LYS A 170 -12.15 -20.03 -9.61
CA LYS A 170 -11.29 -20.65 -8.60
C LYS A 170 -12.07 -21.72 -7.81
N PRO A 171 -11.57 -22.96 -7.71
CA PRO A 171 -12.18 -23.99 -6.88
C PRO A 171 -12.06 -23.64 -5.40
N PHE A 172 -12.88 -24.26 -4.56
CA PHE A 172 -12.71 -24.14 -3.11
C PHE A 172 -11.46 -24.88 -2.64
N CYS A 173 -10.80 -24.34 -1.63
CA CYS A 173 -9.71 -25.02 -0.93
C CYS A 173 -10.24 -26.17 -0.08
N ASP A 174 -9.44 -27.23 0.09
CA ASP A 174 -9.78 -28.38 0.93
C ASP A 174 -9.89 -28.02 2.41
N LYS A 175 -9.14 -26.99 2.85
CA LYS A 175 -9.12 -26.49 4.22
C LYS A 175 -9.67 -25.06 4.28
N PRO A 176 -10.44 -24.70 5.32
CA PRO A 176 -10.87 -23.32 5.53
C PRO A 176 -9.72 -22.44 6.02
N TYR A 177 -9.94 -21.13 6.02
CA TYR A 177 -9.04 -20.09 6.55
C TYR A 177 -7.74 -19.91 5.75
N THR A 178 -7.82 -20.14 4.45
CA THR A 178 -6.71 -19.93 3.52
C THR A 178 -7.23 -19.65 2.11
N SER A 179 -6.49 -18.83 1.36
CA SER A 179 -6.84 -18.49 -0.02
C SER A 179 -5.59 -18.35 -0.91
N PRO A 180 -4.80 -19.44 -1.09
CA PRO A 180 -3.63 -19.42 -1.98
C PRO A 180 -4.03 -19.11 -3.43
N ALA A 181 -3.03 -18.91 -4.29
CA ALA A 181 -3.26 -18.49 -5.67
C ALA A 181 -4.19 -19.41 -6.50
N ASN A 182 -4.31 -20.69 -6.17
CA ASN A 182 -5.02 -21.70 -6.95
C ASN A 182 -6.42 -22.08 -6.43
N CYS A 183 -6.81 -21.65 -5.23
CA CYS A 183 -8.12 -21.95 -4.66
C CYS A 183 -8.64 -20.79 -3.81
N ARG A 184 -9.96 -20.76 -3.59
CA ARG A 184 -10.60 -19.80 -2.71
C ARG A 184 -11.03 -20.45 -1.40
N ASP A 185 -11.01 -19.69 -0.32
CA ASP A 185 -11.52 -20.14 0.97
C ASP A 185 -12.99 -20.58 0.85
N PRO A 186 -13.38 -21.75 1.40
CA PRO A 186 -14.80 -22.10 1.53
C PRO A 186 -15.58 -21.18 2.48
N VAL A 187 -14.91 -20.38 3.30
CA VAL A 187 -15.52 -19.40 4.21
C VAL A 187 -15.58 -18.01 3.57
N SER A 188 -16.79 -17.44 3.50
CA SER A 188 -16.98 -16.05 3.09
C SER A 188 -16.83 -15.08 4.27
N TYR A 189 -15.91 -14.14 4.15
CA TYR A 189 -15.59 -13.14 5.18
C TYR A 189 -16.53 -11.92 5.13
N VAL A 190 -17.82 -12.15 5.36
CA VAL A 190 -18.87 -11.11 5.31
C VAL A 190 -18.77 -10.06 6.43
N LYS A 191 -17.91 -10.30 7.44
CA LYS A 191 -17.63 -9.39 8.55
C LYS A 191 -16.13 -9.15 8.62
N PRO A 192 -15.67 -7.88 8.64
CA PRO A 192 -14.27 -7.56 8.88
C PRO A 192 -13.83 -8.06 10.27
N ASN A 193 -12.63 -8.61 10.35
CA ASN A 193 -11.98 -9.01 11.61
C ASN A 193 -10.76 -8.13 11.95
N GLU A 194 -10.60 -6.99 11.26
CA GLU A 194 -9.60 -5.95 11.52
C GLU A 194 -10.04 -5.03 12.67
N ALA A 195 -9.91 -5.51 13.91
CA ALA A 195 -10.46 -4.84 15.09
C ALA A 195 -9.96 -3.40 15.35
N ARG A 196 -8.80 -3.01 14.78
CA ARG A 196 -8.17 -1.71 14.94
C ARG A 196 -8.06 -0.94 13.63
N ASN A 197 -8.98 -1.15 12.70
CA ASN A 197 -9.02 -0.43 11.43
C ASN A 197 -9.06 1.10 11.55
N TYR A 198 -9.48 1.64 12.70
CA TYR A 198 -9.40 3.07 13.00
C TYR A 198 -7.96 3.64 12.95
N LEU A 199 -6.92 2.79 13.04
CA LEU A 199 -5.53 3.23 12.90
C LEU A 199 -5.21 3.82 11.51
N PHE A 200 -6.01 3.52 10.50
CA PHE A 200 -5.90 4.17 9.18
C PHE A 200 -6.57 5.54 9.11
N ALA A 201 -7.41 5.91 10.07
CA ALA A 201 -8.35 7.02 9.94
C ALA A 201 -7.67 8.37 9.64
N ASP A 202 -6.57 8.66 10.34
CA ASP A 202 -5.84 9.92 10.15
C ASP A 202 -5.04 9.93 8.85
N TYR A 203 -4.61 8.76 8.36
CA TYR A 203 -3.83 8.63 7.13
C TYR A 203 -4.66 8.73 5.86
N VAL A 204 -5.98 8.66 5.97
CA VAL A 204 -6.88 8.72 4.81
C VAL A 204 -7.77 9.94 4.80
N LYS A 205 -7.85 10.67 5.94
CA LYS A 205 -8.80 11.74 6.17
C LYS A 205 -8.76 12.78 5.04
N ASN A 206 -9.92 12.99 4.41
CA ASN A 206 -10.12 13.99 3.36
C ASN A 206 -9.18 13.86 2.14
N LEU A 207 -8.61 12.68 1.84
CA LEU A 207 -7.78 12.47 0.64
C LEU A 207 -8.54 12.63 -0.68
N ARG A 208 -9.87 12.51 -0.65
CA ARG A 208 -10.79 12.62 -1.81
C ARG A 208 -10.45 11.62 -2.92
N GLY A 209 -10.82 11.91 -4.16
CA GLY A 209 -10.46 11.10 -5.33
C GLY A 209 -11.09 9.70 -5.35
N GLY A 210 -10.40 8.78 -6.01
CA GLY A 210 -10.86 7.40 -6.22
C GLY A 210 -10.48 6.46 -5.08
N TYR A 211 -11.38 5.53 -4.77
CA TYR A 211 -11.17 4.41 -3.85
C TYR A 211 -11.34 3.08 -4.57
N VAL A 212 -10.39 2.16 -4.38
CA VAL A 212 -10.49 0.77 -4.82
C VAL A 212 -10.25 -0.13 -3.62
N GLY A 213 -11.13 -1.09 -3.35
CA GLY A 213 -10.92 -2.00 -2.22
C GLY A 213 -11.65 -3.33 -2.34
N VAL A 214 -11.08 -4.33 -1.65
CA VAL A 214 -11.65 -5.67 -1.44
C VAL A 214 -12.29 -5.77 -0.06
N ALA A 215 -12.86 -6.94 0.27
CA ALA A 215 -13.55 -7.22 1.52
C ALA A 215 -14.93 -6.54 1.66
N ALA A 216 -15.61 -6.81 2.77
CA ALA A 216 -16.99 -6.38 3.01
C ALA A 216 -17.11 -4.90 3.45
N ASP A 217 -17.87 -4.63 4.52
CA ASP A 217 -18.32 -3.27 4.85
C ASP A 217 -17.25 -2.35 5.45
N ALA A 218 -16.06 -2.87 5.79
CA ALA A 218 -14.92 -2.06 6.25
C ALA A 218 -14.62 -0.90 5.29
N ASN A 219 -14.74 -1.16 3.98
CA ASN A 219 -14.56 -0.18 2.91
C ASN A 219 -15.33 1.13 3.15
N TYR A 220 -16.58 1.06 3.59
CA TYR A 220 -17.42 2.25 3.75
C TYR A 220 -16.91 3.20 4.83
N SER A 221 -16.19 2.69 5.84
CA SER A 221 -15.58 3.55 6.87
C SER A 221 -14.40 4.32 6.29
N TYR A 222 -13.56 3.68 5.46
CA TYR A 222 -12.44 4.33 4.79
C TYR A 222 -12.92 5.33 3.74
N ILE A 223 -13.91 4.96 2.92
CA ILE A 223 -14.52 5.84 1.90
C ILE A 223 -15.08 7.10 2.55
N ALA A 224 -15.83 6.96 3.65
CA ALA A 224 -16.42 8.09 4.35
C ALA A 224 -15.38 8.98 5.03
N GLN A 225 -14.37 8.38 5.67
CA GLN A 225 -13.27 9.12 6.30
C GLN A 225 -12.45 9.89 5.26
N ALA A 226 -12.20 9.28 4.11
CA ALA A 226 -11.43 9.88 3.03
C ALA A 226 -12.20 10.89 2.20
N ARG A 227 -13.53 10.94 2.33
CA ARG A 227 -14.42 11.67 1.42
C ARG A 227 -14.15 11.29 -0.04
N SER A 228 -13.97 10.00 -0.32
CA SER A 228 -13.75 9.51 -1.68
C SER A 228 -14.96 9.82 -2.56
N GLU A 229 -14.70 10.25 -3.79
CA GLU A 229 -15.70 10.80 -4.72
C GLU A 229 -16.12 9.79 -5.79
N TRP A 230 -15.28 8.77 -6.00
CA TRP A 230 -15.46 7.69 -6.96
C TRP A 230 -15.01 6.37 -6.32
N VAL A 231 -15.84 5.34 -6.39
CA VAL A 231 -15.59 4.09 -5.66
C VAL A 231 -15.77 2.88 -6.57
N TRP A 232 -14.78 2.00 -6.54
CA TRP A 232 -14.84 0.65 -7.11
C TRP A 232 -14.64 -0.36 -5.98
N LEU A 233 -15.72 -1.07 -5.65
CA LEU A 233 -15.66 -2.22 -4.75
C LEU A 233 -15.51 -3.47 -5.61
N MET A 234 -14.50 -4.29 -5.30
CA MET A 234 -14.16 -5.47 -6.09
C MET A 234 -13.90 -6.64 -5.14
N ASP A 235 -14.47 -7.80 -5.42
CA ASP A 235 -14.12 -9.02 -4.69
C ASP A 235 -14.22 -10.26 -5.57
N PHE A 236 -13.46 -11.30 -5.26
CA PHE A 236 -13.48 -12.57 -5.98
C PHE A 236 -14.50 -13.55 -5.37
N ASP A 237 -14.89 -13.31 -4.11
CA ASP A 237 -15.97 -14.03 -3.46
C ASP A 237 -17.32 -13.42 -3.88
N PHE A 238 -18.13 -14.25 -4.55
CA PHE A 238 -19.46 -13.86 -5.00
C PHE A 238 -20.42 -13.52 -3.87
N VAL A 239 -20.18 -13.99 -2.64
CA VAL A 239 -20.98 -13.58 -1.49
C VAL A 239 -20.70 -12.12 -1.14
N ILE A 240 -19.45 -11.66 -1.27
CA ILE A 240 -19.03 -10.32 -0.85
C ILE A 240 -19.55 -9.24 -1.82
N PHE A 241 -19.33 -9.38 -3.13
CA PHE A 241 -19.85 -8.37 -4.05
C PHE A 241 -21.38 -8.38 -4.14
N ASN A 242 -22.05 -9.52 -3.91
CA ASN A 242 -23.52 -9.54 -3.77
C ASN A 242 -24.01 -8.95 -2.45
N LEU A 243 -23.23 -9.07 -1.36
CA LEU A 243 -23.48 -8.34 -0.13
C LEU A 243 -23.43 -6.82 -0.36
N HIS A 244 -22.44 -6.30 -1.11
CA HIS A 244 -22.41 -4.87 -1.47
C HIS A 244 -23.64 -4.43 -2.27
N ARG A 245 -24.15 -5.28 -3.18
CA ARG A 245 -25.39 -5.00 -3.93
C ARG A 245 -26.62 -4.93 -3.02
N ILE A 246 -26.71 -5.81 -2.02
CA ILE A 246 -27.76 -5.76 -0.99
C ILE A 246 -27.62 -4.51 -0.12
N ILE A 247 -26.41 -4.20 0.34
CA ILE A 247 -26.13 -2.99 1.13
C ILE A 247 -26.57 -1.75 0.37
N LYS A 248 -26.28 -1.64 -0.93
CA LYS A 248 -26.77 -0.54 -1.79
C LYS A 248 -28.29 -0.40 -1.71
N VAL A 249 -29.04 -1.49 -1.88
CA VAL A 249 -30.52 -1.45 -1.81
C VAL A 249 -30.97 -0.95 -0.45
N PHE A 250 -30.43 -1.51 0.63
CA PHE A 250 -30.86 -1.14 1.98
C PHE A 250 -30.46 0.28 2.37
N VAL A 251 -29.29 0.77 1.95
CA VAL A 251 -28.87 2.16 2.17
C VAL A 251 -29.74 3.15 1.40
N LEU A 252 -30.18 2.82 0.19
CA LEU A 252 -31.10 3.68 -0.57
C LEU A 252 -32.48 3.79 0.12
N GLU A 253 -32.93 2.70 0.72
CA GLU A 253 -34.24 2.53 1.39
C GLU A 253 -34.20 2.81 2.91
N SER A 254 -33.13 3.44 3.41
CA SER A 254 -32.95 3.80 4.82
C SER A 254 -32.34 5.19 4.94
N GLU A 255 -32.94 6.08 5.72
CA GLU A 255 -32.41 7.43 5.95
C GLU A 255 -31.36 7.45 7.05
N THR A 256 -31.47 6.51 8.01
CA THR A 256 -30.60 6.45 9.19
C THR A 256 -29.84 5.11 9.26
N PRO A 257 -28.70 5.06 9.99
CA PRO A 257 -28.00 3.81 10.27
C PRO A 257 -28.90 2.76 10.92
N GLY A 258 -29.79 3.17 11.83
CA GLY A 258 -30.73 2.28 12.53
C GLY A 258 -31.69 1.58 11.59
N GLU A 259 -32.33 2.33 10.68
CA GLU A 259 -33.20 1.76 9.65
C GLU A 259 -32.47 0.76 8.74
N PHE A 260 -31.23 1.07 8.36
CA PHE A 260 -30.40 0.16 7.57
C PHE A 260 -30.11 -1.14 8.30
N ILE A 261 -29.73 -1.05 9.58
CA ILE A 261 -29.46 -2.22 10.43
C ILE A 261 -30.71 -3.09 10.53
N GLU A 262 -31.89 -2.48 10.72
CA GLU A 262 -33.16 -3.20 10.80
C GLU A 262 -33.52 -3.97 9.52
N LYS A 263 -32.98 -3.62 8.35
CA LYS A 263 -33.16 -4.42 7.13
C LYS A 263 -32.50 -5.80 7.20
N PHE A 264 -31.49 -5.98 8.04
CA PHE A 264 -30.87 -7.29 8.29
C PHE A 264 -31.54 -8.07 9.42
N ASN A 265 -32.43 -7.45 10.21
CA ASN A 265 -33.11 -8.10 11.31
C ASN A 265 -33.90 -9.32 10.79
N PRO A 266 -33.70 -10.54 11.35
CA PRO A 266 -34.42 -11.74 10.92
C PRO A 266 -35.95 -11.59 10.89
N LYS A 267 -36.53 -10.76 11.78
CA LYS A 267 -37.97 -10.48 11.82
C LYS A 267 -38.45 -9.71 10.59
N ASN A 268 -37.60 -8.88 9.99
CA ASN A 268 -37.91 -8.05 8.83
C ASN A 268 -37.49 -8.71 7.51
N LYS A 269 -36.94 -9.93 7.55
CA LYS A 269 -36.42 -10.62 6.36
C LYS A 269 -37.42 -10.66 5.19
N PRO A 270 -38.74 -10.93 5.37
CA PRO A 270 -39.69 -10.92 4.26
C PRO A 270 -39.78 -9.57 3.54
N SER A 271 -39.88 -8.46 4.28
CA SER A 271 -39.96 -7.12 3.69
C SER A 271 -38.62 -6.68 3.10
N SER A 272 -37.50 -7.01 3.73
CA SER A 272 -36.16 -6.78 3.19
C SER A 272 -35.91 -7.55 1.89
N MET A 273 -36.35 -8.81 1.81
CA MET A 273 -36.25 -9.60 0.57
C MET A 273 -37.10 -9.01 -0.56
N ALA A 274 -38.28 -8.45 -0.26
CA ALA A 274 -39.10 -7.79 -1.27
C ALA A 274 -38.39 -6.56 -1.89
N LEU A 275 -37.60 -5.82 -1.10
CA LEU A 275 -36.77 -4.71 -1.61
C LEU A 275 -35.67 -5.21 -2.55
N ILE A 276 -34.97 -6.30 -2.18
CA ILE A 276 -33.93 -6.91 -3.02
C ILE A 276 -34.55 -7.42 -4.31
N GLU A 277 -35.68 -8.12 -4.23
CA GLU A 277 -36.39 -8.69 -5.37
C GLU A 277 -36.86 -7.59 -6.33
N LYS A 278 -37.40 -6.48 -5.83
CA LYS A 278 -37.82 -5.33 -6.65
C LYS A 278 -36.69 -4.83 -7.56
N VAL A 279 -35.43 -4.92 -7.13
CA VAL A 279 -34.27 -4.40 -7.87
C VAL A 279 -33.57 -5.48 -8.69
N TYR A 280 -33.49 -6.72 -8.17
CA TYR A 280 -32.61 -7.75 -8.71
C TYR A 280 -33.35 -9.03 -9.12
N ARG A 281 -34.69 -9.08 -9.20
CA ARG A 281 -35.44 -10.30 -9.58
C ARG A 281 -34.87 -11.00 -10.82
N ASP A 282 -34.52 -10.22 -11.84
CA ASP A 282 -34.01 -10.75 -13.13
C ASP A 282 -32.47 -10.79 -13.21
N HIS A 283 -31.78 -10.45 -12.11
CA HIS A 283 -30.32 -10.51 -12.06
C HIS A 283 -29.86 -11.97 -11.85
N PRO A 284 -28.83 -12.45 -12.59
CA PRO A 284 -28.38 -13.86 -12.49
C PRO A 284 -27.99 -14.27 -11.06
N ASP A 285 -27.43 -13.34 -10.28
CA ASP A 285 -27.02 -13.58 -8.90
C ASP A 285 -28.15 -13.43 -7.85
N PHE A 286 -29.41 -13.23 -8.25
CA PHE A 286 -30.51 -13.06 -7.28
C PHE A 286 -30.63 -14.25 -6.31
N SER A 287 -30.46 -15.47 -6.84
CA SER A 287 -30.46 -16.70 -6.03
C SER A 287 -29.33 -16.72 -5.00
N ILE A 288 -28.15 -16.17 -5.34
CA ILE A 288 -27.00 -16.03 -4.44
C ILE A 288 -27.31 -14.99 -3.36
N MET A 289 -27.84 -13.83 -3.73
CA MET A 289 -28.26 -12.79 -2.77
C MET A 289 -29.23 -13.35 -1.72
N LYS A 290 -30.24 -14.10 -2.16
CA LYS A 290 -31.21 -14.74 -1.28
C LYS A 290 -30.55 -15.83 -0.40
N THR A 291 -29.96 -16.84 -1.02
CA THR A 291 -29.57 -18.09 -0.32
C THR A 291 -28.20 -18.03 0.35
N LYS A 292 -27.23 -17.36 -0.27
CA LYS A 292 -25.84 -17.31 0.22
C LYS A 292 -25.56 -16.08 1.06
N VAL A 293 -26.29 -14.98 0.87
CA VAL A 293 -26.13 -13.78 1.69
C VAL A 293 -27.23 -13.70 2.76
N MET A 294 -28.49 -13.51 2.37
CA MET A 294 -29.57 -13.25 3.32
C MET A 294 -29.93 -14.45 4.20
N ASP A 295 -30.10 -15.64 3.61
CA ASP A 295 -30.45 -16.85 4.36
C ASP A 295 -29.31 -17.32 5.27
N ARG A 296 -28.08 -17.30 4.78
CA ARG A 296 -26.91 -17.82 5.50
C ARG A 296 -26.31 -16.81 6.49
N TYR A 297 -26.20 -15.54 6.13
CA TYR A 297 -25.46 -14.55 6.91
C TYR A 297 -26.31 -13.41 7.46
N GLY A 298 -27.57 -13.24 7.04
CA GLY A 298 -28.42 -12.10 7.42
C GLY A 298 -28.49 -11.85 8.94
N ALA A 299 -28.74 -12.89 9.73
CA ALA A 299 -28.77 -12.79 11.20
C ALA A 299 -27.41 -12.40 11.80
N SER A 300 -26.31 -12.97 11.30
CA SER A 300 -24.97 -12.60 11.79
C SER A 300 -24.56 -11.19 11.35
N LEU A 301 -25.03 -10.72 10.19
CA LEU A 301 -24.79 -9.37 9.70
C LEU A 301 -25.56 -8.35 10.53
N TYR A 302 -26.80 -8.66 10.91
CA TYR A 302 -27.57 -7.84 11.84
C TYR A 302 -26.83 -7.59 13.15
N GLU A 303 -26.34 -8.66 13.80
CA GLU A 303 -25.58 -8.53 15.05
C GLU A 303 -24.25 -7.77 14.85
N HIS A 304 -23.57 -8.00 13.74
CA HIS A 304 -22.36 -7.25 13.37
C HIS A 304 -22.63 -5.75 13.21
N TYR A 305 -23.61 -5.37 12.40
CA TYR A 305 -23.95 -3.98 12.14
C TYR A 305 -24.48 -3.25 13.39
N LYS A 306 -25.22 -3.96 14.24
CA LYS A 306 -25.61 -3.46 15.57
C LYS A 306 -24.40 -3.27 16.49
N SER A 307 -23.39 -4.12 16.39
CA SER A 307 -22.15 -3.98 17.18
C SER A 307 -21.33 -2.77 16.72
N ILE A 308 -21.05 -2.64 15.42
CA ILE A 308 -20.17 -1.59 14.89
C ILE A 308 -20.81 -0.20 14.85
N SER A 309 -22.13 -0.09 15.03
CA SER A 309 -22.83 1.20 15.15
C SER A 309 -22.74 1.81 16.54
N LYS A 310 -22.38 1.03 17.57
CA LYS A 310 -22.25 1.54 18.95
C LYS A 310 -21.08 2.52 19.08
N PRO A 311 -21.19 3.55 19.95
CA PRO A 311 -20.07 4.41 20.28
C PRO A 311 -18.82 3.63 20.71
N SER A 312 -17.64 4.11 20.33
CA SER A 312 -16.34 3.55 20.73
C SER A 312 -15.37 4.68 21.03
N LYS A 313 -14.74 4.65 22.20
CA LYS A 313 -13.71 5.63 22.59
C LYS A 313 -12.48 5.55 21.67
N GLU A 314 -12.07 4.34 21.30
CA GLU A 314 -10.89 4.12 20.45
C GLU A 314 -11.11 4.60 19.01
N ASN A 315 -12.28 4.31 18.45
CA ASN A 315 -12.60 4.70 17.08
C ASN A 315 -12.97 6.18 16.97
N GLY A 316 -13.40 6.82 18.06
CA GLY A 316 -13.96 8.15 18.02
C GLY A 316 -15.10 8.26 17.00
N GLU A 317 -14.97 9.19 16.06
CA GLU A 317 -15.94 9.40 14.97
C GLU A 317 -15.76 8.47 13.76
N PHE A 318 -14.69 7.65 13.73
CA PHE A 318 -14.44 6.71 12.64
C PHE A 318 -15.45 5.55 12.67
N GLY A 319 -16.09 5.29 11.52
CA GLY A 319 -17.01 4.17 11.33
C GLY A 319 -18.31 4.57 10.64
N TRP A 320 -18.62 3.93 9.53
CA TRP A 320 -19.73 4.34 8.65
C TRP A 320 -21.12 4.21 9.26
N LEU A 321 -21.37 3.24 10.16
CA LEU A 321 -22.64 3.11 10.89
C LEU A 321 -22.67 3.80 12.25
N ARG A 322 -21.49 4.08 12.82
CA ARG A 322 -21.34 4.76 14.11
C ARG A 322 -21.57 6.25 13.98
N ASN A 323 -21.12 6.83 12.87
CA ASN A 323 -21.21 8.25 12.61
C ASN A 323 -22.31 8.53 11.56
N PRO A 324 -23.42 9.19 11.95
CA PRO A 324 -24.51 9.52 11.02
C PRO A 324 -24.08 10.35 9.81
N LYS A 325 -23.04 11.21 9.94
CA LYS A 325 -22.49 11.96 8.81
C LYS A 325 -21.75 11.05 7.84
N ALA A 326 -21.04 10.04 8.35
CA ALA A 326 -20.38 9.04 7.51
C ALA A 326 -21.41 8.20 6.75
N TYR A 327 -22.46 7.73 7.43
CA TYR A 327 -23.57 7.02 6.80
C TYR A 327 -24.24 7.85 5.70
N SER A 328 -24.58 9.10 6.01
CA SER A 328 -25.23 10.03 5.07
C SER A 328 -24.38 10.26 3.83
N TYR A 329 -23.05 10.34 3.99
CA TYR A 329 -22.11 10.45 2.87
C TYR A 329 -22.13 9.20 1.97
N ILE A 330 -22.06 8.00 2.55
CA ILE A 330 -22.15 6.74 1.78
C ILE A 330 -23.49 6.63 1.06
N ARG A 331 -24.59 7.00 1.73
CA ARG A 331 -25.91 7.06 1.12
C ARG A 331 -25.97 8.02 -0.06
N MET A 332 -25.39 9.21 0.07
CA MET A 332 -25.27 10.18 -1.02
C MET A 332 -24.52 9.58 -2.21
N LEU A 333 -23.38 8.91 -1.98
CA LEU A 333 -22.62 8.26 -3.06
C LEU A 333 -23.45 7.20 -3.80
N HIS A 334 -24.21 6.37 -3.08
CA HIS A 334 -25.13 5.40 -3.70
C HIS A 334 -26.23 6.09 -4.52
N ARG A 335 -26.88 7.13 -3.99
CA ARG A 335 -27.93 7.89 -4.70
C ARG A 335 -27.41 8.54 -5.98
N LYS A 336 -26.20 9.12 -5.90
CA LYS A 336 -25.53 9.77 -7.03
C LYS A 336 -24.86 8.75 -7.96
N GLY A 337 -24.94 7.45 -7.70
CA GLY A 337 -24.37 6.41 -8.57
C GLY A 337 -22.85 6.37 -8.60
N ARG A 338 -22.16 6.81 -7.54
CA ARG A 338 -20.70 6.94 -7.45
C ARG A 338 -19.97 5.71 -6.92
N ILE A 339 -20.70 4.67 -6.54
CA ILE A 339 -20.15 3.38 -6.07
C ILE A 339 -20.50 2.29 -7.08
N SER A 340 -19.47 1.70 -7.68
CA SER A 340 -19.57 0.52 -8.55
C SER A 340 -19.09 -0.74 -7.82
N ILE A 341 -19.67 -1.89 -8.18
CA ILE A 341 -19.49 -3.16 -7.48
C ILE A 341 -19.20 -4.24 -8.52
N HIS A 342 -18.03 -4.85 -8.44
CA HIS A 342 -17.50 -5.75 -9.47
C HIS A 342 -17.04 -7.08 -8.90
N GLY A 343 -17.28 -8.16 -9.65
CA GLY A 343 -16.60 -9.43 -9.42
C GLY A 343 -15.21 -9.37 -10.04
N GLY A 344 -14.17 -9.71 -9.28
CA GLY A 344 -12.80 -9.65 -9.79
C GLY A 344 -11.79 -10.32 -8.88
N ASP A 345 -10.73 -10.83 -9.48
CA ASP A 345 -9.65 -11.52 -8.77
C ASP A 345 -8.35 -10.72 -8.91
N LEU A 346 -7.73 -10.36 -7.78
CA LEU A 346 -6.50 -9.55 -7.78
C LEU A 346 -5.38 -10.19 -8.62
N LEU A 347 -5.38 -11.52 -8.76
CA LEU A 347 -4.38 -12.28 -9.52
C LEU A 347 -4.71 -12.47 -11.00
N LYS A 348 -5.92 -12.13 -11.44
CA LYS A 348 -6.33 -12.18 -12.85
C LYS A 348 -6.16 -10.81 -13.50
N ASP A 349 -6.38 -10.71 -14.80
CA ASP A 349 -5.78 -9.65 -15.61
C ASP A 349 -6.80 -8.66 -16.19
N LYS A 350 -8.09 -8.79 -15.84
CA LYS A 350 -9.18 -8.01 -16.44
C LYS A 350 -9.84 -7.01 -15.50
N THR A 351 -10.42 -7.44 -14.38
CA THR A 351 -11.29 -6.53 -13.60
C THR A 351 -10.50 -5.37 -12.98
N LEU A 352 -9.43 -5.64 -12.23
CA LEU A 352 -8.62 -4.57 -11.62
C LEU A 352 -7.92 -3.70 -12.67
N PHE A 353 -7.47 -4.29 -13.77
CA PHE A 353 -6.92 -3.54 -14.90
C PHE A 353 -7.94 -2.56 -15.47
N SER A 354 -9.17 -3.05 -15.71
CA SER A 354 -10.28 -2.24 -16.24
C SER A 354 -10.74 -1.15 -15.27
N ILE A 355 -10.63 -1.36 -13.96
CA ILE A 355 -10.83 -0.31 -12.95
C ILE A 355 -9.80 0.81 -13.14
N GLY A 356 -8.52 0.48 -13.34
CA GLY A 356 -7.50 1.49 -13.65
C GLY A 356 -7.80 2.29 -14.92
N GLU A 357 -8.25 1.63 -15.97
CA GLU A 357 -8.69 2.29 -17.22
C GLU A 357 -9.93 3.17 -17.02
N SER A 358 -10.90 2.71 -16.23
CA SER A 358 -12.08 3.47 -15.84
C SER A 358 -11.69 4.76 -15.11
N ALA A 359 -10.82 4.67 -14.10
CA ALA A 359 -10.34 5.82 -13.34
C ALA A 359 -9.59 6.84 -14.23
N LYS A 360 -8.73 6.37 -15.14
CA LYS A 360 -8.05 7.25 -16.12
C LYS A 360 -9.02 7.98 -17.04
N LYS A 361 -10.04 7.27 -17.56
CA LYS A 361 -11.07 7.87 -18.43
C LYS A 361 -11.90 8.93 -17.70
N LEU A 362 -12.11 8.77 -16.40
CA LEU A 362 -12.75 9.79 -15.54
C LEU A 362 -11.80 10.93 -15.14
N GLY A 363 -10.50 10.83 -15.45
CA GLY A 363 -9.49 11.79 -14.99
C GLY A 363 -9.25 11.75 -13.47
N VAL A 364 -9.57 10.63 -12.82
CA VAL A 364 -9.54 10.49 -11.36
C VAL A 364 -8.27 9.76 -10.92
N LYS A 365 -7.58 10.33 -9.93
CA LYS A 365 -6.51 9.63 -9.22
C LYS A 365 -7.08 8.66 -8.20
N ILE A 366 -6.58 7.43 -8.16
CA ILE A 366 -6.93 6.51 -7.08
C ILE A 366 -6.11 6.91 -5.86
N ARG A 367 -6.75 7.48 -4.85
CA ARG A 367 -6.11 7.94 -3.61
C ARG A 367 -5.92 6.81 -2.61
N ILE A 368 -6.80 5.80 -2.65
CA ILE A 368 -6.76 4.68 -1.73
C ILE A 368 -6.93 3.37 -2.49
N PHE A 369 -6.00 2.45 -2.28
CA PHE A 369 -6.13 1.05 -2.65
C PHE A 369 -6.10 0.18 -1.38
N TYR A 370 -7.14 -0.61 -1.14
CA TYR A 370 -7.27 -1.45 0.05
C TYR A 370 -7.38 -2.93 -0.34
N PRO A 371 -6.25 -3.67 -0.44
CA PRO A 371 -6.23 -5.11 -0.67
C PRO A 371 -6.46 -5.95 0.60
N SER A 372 -6.77 -5.34 1.76
CA SER A 372 -6.86 -6.04 3.05
C SER A 372 -5.57 -6.83 3.33
N ASN A 373 -5.66 -8.09 3.75
CA ASN A 373 -4.54 -9.00 3.93
C ASN A 373 -4.33 -9.96 2.73
N ALA A 374 -4.99 -9.72 1.60
CA ALA A 374 -4.97 -10.64 0.45
C ALA A 374 -3.53 -10.90 -0.06
N GLU A 375 -2.68 -9.87 0.00
CA GLU A 375 -1.27 -9.90 -0.44
C GLU A 375 -0.39 -10.88 0.37
N GLU A 376 -0.86 -11.42 1.51
CA GLU A 376 -0.12 -12.44 2.29
C GLU A 376 -0.22 -13.85 1.71
N PHE A 377 -1.27 -14.16 0.95
CA PHE A 377 -1.56 -15.55 0.57
C PHE A 377 -0.83 -16.01 -0.70
N TRP A 378 -0.15 -15.11 -1.40
CA TRP A 378 0.44 -15.41 -2.70
C TRP A 378 1.60 -14.48 -3.06
N ALA A 379 2.50 -14.99 -3.90
CA ALA A 379 3.49 -14.17 -4.57
C ALA A 379 2.81 -13.30 -5.65
N PHE A 380 3.30 -12.09 -5.81
CA PHE A 380 2.84 -11.11 -6.78
C PHE A 380 3.16 -11.60 -8.19
N ASN A 381 2.15 -12.14 -8.87
CA ASN A 381 2.28 -12.53 -10.27
C ASN A 381 2.30 -11.30 -11.20
N GLU A 382 2.65 -11.53 -12.46
CA GLU A 382 2.75 -10.45 -13.46
C GLU A 382 1.42 -9.72 -13.70
N ASN A 383 0.29 -10.43 -13.59
CA ASN A 383 -1.03 -9.82 -13.73
C ASN A 383 -1.32 -8.83 -12.60
N PHE A 384 -1.10 -9.23 -11.35
CA PHE A 384 -1.27 -8.37 -10.19
C PHE A 384 -0.37 -7.13 -10.29
N LYS A 385 0.91 -7.31 -10.62
CA LYS A 385 1.85 -6.21 -10.86
C LYS A 385 1.34 -5.28 -11.95
N ARG A 386 0.97 -5.82 -13.12
CA ARG A 386 0.40 -5.06 -14.25
C ARG A 386 -0.82 -4.26 -13.83
N ASN A 387 -1.73 -4.87 -13.07
CA ASN A 387 -2.97 -4.23 -12.63
C ASN A 387 -2.70 -3.07 -11.67
N VAL A 388 -1.85 -3.27 -10.66
CA VAL A 388 -1.50 -2.21 -9.70
C VAL A 388 -0.74 -1.08 -10.39
N LEU A 389 0.18 -1.41 -11.31
CA LEU A 389 0.89 -0.42 -12.15
C LEU A 389 -0.08 0.36 -13.06
N ASN A 390 -1.25 -0.19 -13.37
CA ASN A 390 -2.25 0.49 -14.18
C ASN A 390 -3.11 1.50 -13.41
N LEU A 391 -3.16 1.43 -12.08
CA LEU A 391 -3.94 2.35 -11.26
C LEU A 391 -3.32 3.77 -11.32
N PRO A 392 -4.11 4.83 -11.57
CA PRO A 392 -3.59 6.19 -11.64
C PRO A 392 -3.31 6.75 -10.24
N PHE A 393 -2.24 6.28 -9.60
CA PHE A 393 -1.74 6.84 -8.34
C PHE A 393 -0.98 8.15 -8.56
N ASP A 394 -0.77 8.89 -7.47
CA ASP A 394 0.28 9.90 -7.35
C ASP A 394 0.87 9.87 -5.93
N GLU A 395 1.72 10.85 -5.60
CA GLU A 395 2.44 10.92 -4.33
C GLU A 395 1.55 11.05 -3.07
N ALA A 396 0.27 11.43 -3.21
CA ALA A 396 -0.69 11.46 -2.11
C ALA A 396 -1.48 10.15 -1.95
N SER A 397 -1.40 9.25 -2.93
CA SER A 397 -2.09 7.97 -2.89
C SER A 397 -1.46 7.02 -1.88
N VAL A 398 -2.30 6.25 -1.19
CA VAL A 398 -1.89 5.27 -0.18
C VAL A 398 -2.48 3.89 -0.46
N VAL A 399 -1.73 2.85 -0.11
CA VAL A 399 -2.21 1.48 0.01
C VAL A 399 -2.41 1.16 1.48
N LEU A 400 -3.60 0.68 1.81
CA LEU A 400 -3.98 0.26 3.16
C LEU A 400 -4.02 -1.26 3.17
N ARG A 401 -3.23 -1.90 4.02
CA ARG A 401 -3.20 -3.35 4.10
C ARG A 401 -2.97 -3.81 5.53
N THR A 402 -3.40 -5.02 5.80
CA THR A 402 -3.10 -5.73 7.03
C THR A 402 -2.20 -6.92 6.71
N VAL A 403 -1.34 -7.24 7.66
CA VAL A 403 -0.46 -8.41 7.61
C VAL A 403 -0.66 -9.12 8.95
N HIS A 404 -0.59 -10.45 9.02
CA HIS A 404 -0.62 -11.25 10.25
C HIS A 404 0.72 -11.96 10.50
N GLU A 405 1.54 -12.22 9.48
CA GLU A 405 2.77 -12.99 9.62
C GLU A 405 3.87 -12.30 10.46
N TYR A 406 4.54 -13.08 11.31
CA TYR A 406 5.81 -12.68 11.91
C TYR A 406 6.87 -12.51 10.80
N PRO A 407 7.79 -11.52 10.85
CA PRO A 407 8.01 -10.51 11.90
C PRO A 407 7.35 -9.14 11.65
N TRP A 408 6.26 -9.07 10.90
CA TRP A 408 5.49 -7.81 10.84
C TRP A 408 4.92 -7.47 12.20
N HIS A 409 4.49 -8.52 12.90
CA HIS A 409 3.90 -8.50 14.22
C HIS A 409 4.86 -8.74 15.38
N VAL A 410 4.50 -8.22 16.55
CA VAL A 410 5.13 -8.54 17.83
C VAL A 410 4.73 -9.95 18.31
N ASN A 411 5.69 -10.72 18.82
CA ASN A 411 5.49 -12.09 19.29
C ASN A 411 4.65 -12.20 20.59
N ASP A 412 4.58 -11.13 21.38
CA ASP A 412 4.00 -11.17 22.72
C ASP A 412 2.49 -10.95 22.70
N ARG A 413 1.77 -12.07 22.54
CA ARG A 413 0.32 -12.16 22.71
C ARG A 413 -0.06 -11.95 24.18
N LYS A 414 -0.74 -10.84 24.49
CA LYS A 414 -1.63 -10.77 25.66
C LYS A 414 -2.94 -10.06 25.28
N GLY A 415 -3.95 -10.85 24.89
CA GLY A 415 -5.37 -10.44 24.90
C GLY A 415 -6.07 -10.29 23.54
N GLY A 416 -6.88 -11.29 23.15
CA GLY A 416 -8.00 -11.14 22.20
C GLY A 416 -7.68 -10.77 20.74
N HIS A 417 -8.71 -10.32 20.00
CA HIS A 417 -8.61 -9.88 18.59
C HIS A 417 -7.87 -8.54 18.40
N ALA A 418 -7.61 -7.79 19.47
CA ALA A 418 -6.80 -6.59 19.45
C ALA A 418 -5.31 -6.99 19.33
N GLY A 419 -4.64 -6.57 18.26
CA GLY A 419 -3.24 -6.92 17.97
C GLY A 419 -3.04 -8.16 17.10
N PHE A 420 -4.12 -8.74 16.55
CA PHE A 420 -4.02 -9.83 15.56
C PHE A 420 -3.45 -9.34 14.21
N TRP A 421 -3.76 -8.10 13.81
CA TRP A 421 -3.35 -7.51 12.51
C TRP A 421 -2.37 -6.34 12.68
N HIS A 422 -1.41 -6.26 11.77
CA HIS A 422 -0.40 -5.22 11.71
C HIS A 422 -0.79 -4.32 10.56
N TYR A 423 -1.11 -3.09 10.90
CA TYR A 423 -1.70 -2.14 9.99
C TYR A 423 -0.59 -1.40 9.25
N VAL A 424 -0.64 -1.41 7.92
CA VAL A 424 0.38 -0.80 7.08
C VAL A 424 -0.24 0.25 6.17
N VAL A 425 0.29 1.47 6.25
CA VAL A 425 0.02 2.53 5.28
C VAL A 425 1.25 2.71 4.40
N HIS A 426 1.12 2.38 3.12
CA HIS A 426 2.21 2.45 2.16
C HIS A 426 1.94 3.53 1.12
N GLY A 427 2.89 4.43 0.85
CA GLY A 427 2.80 5.35 -0.29
C GLY A 427 2.62 4.58 -1.61
N ALA A 428 1.46 4.73 -2.25
CA ALA A 428 1.08 3.89 -3.38
C ALA A 428 1.94 4.14 -4.63
N TYR A 429 2.43 5.36 -4.80
CA TYR A 429 3.36 5.68 -5.88
C TYR A 429 4.74 5.01 -5.68
N ASN A 430 5.23 4.94 -4.43
CA ASN A 430 6.41 4.14 -4.12
C ASN A 430 6.15 2.66 -4.38
N TYR A 431 4.98 2.15 -3.98
CA TYR A 431 4.60 0.78 -4.22
C TYR A 431 4.70 0.41 -5.71
N GLN A 432 4.17 1.24 -6.61
CA GLN A 432 4.31 1.05 -8.06
C GLN A 432 5.77 1.02 -8.52
N LYS A 433 6.60 1.96 -8.07
CA LYS A 433 8.03 1.97 -8.41
C LYS A 433 8.72 0.66 -8.00
N LYS A 434 8.41 0.15 -6.81
CA LYS A 434 8.99 -1.11 -6.30
C LYS A 434 8.48 -2.33 -7.04
N LEU A 435 7.21 -2.38 -7.44
CA LEU A 435 6.64 -3.50 -8.22
C LEU A 435 7.26 -3.65 -9.62
N GLN A 436 7.87 -2.59 -10.17
CA GLN A 436 8.63 -2.67 -11.43
C GLN A 436 9.96 -3.43 -11.26
N LEU A 437 10.44 -3.58 -10.02
CA LEU A 437 11.69 -4.26 -9.72
C LEU A 437 11.46 -5.78 -9.59
N PRO A 438 12.32 -6.62 -10.17
CA PRO A 438 12.12 -8.07 -10.21
C PRO A 438 12.09 -8.74 -8.83
N ASN A 439 12.70 -8.13 -7.81
CA ASN A 439 12.88 -8.73 -6.48
C ASN A 439 11.80 -8.35 -5.45
N TYR A 440 10.79 -7.58 -5.88
CA TYR A 440 9.57 -7.30 -5.11
C TYR A 440 8.45 -8.16 -5.68
N SER A 441 8.35 -9.37 -5.13
CA SER A 441 7.44 -10.43 -5.53
C SER A 441 6.46 -10.82 -4.43
N GLY A 442 6.43 -10.12 -3.30
CA GLY A 442 5.45 -10.38 -2.24
C GLY A 442 5.48 -9.31 -1.16
N ILE A 443 4.48 -9.33 -0.27
CA ILE A 443 4.37 -8.33 0.79
C ILE A 443 5.59 -8.30 1.70
N GLN A 444 6.17 -9.48 2.00
CA GLN A 444 7.36 -9.64 2.85
C GLN A 444 8.56 -8.79 2.41
N ASP A 445 8.60 -8.41 1.13
CA ASP A 445 9.72 -7.70 0.54
C ASP A 445 9.81 -6.23 0.98
N PHE A 446 8.70 -5.67 1.45
CA PHE A 446 8.61 -4.30 1.97
C PHE A 446 8.89 -4.21 3.46
N LYS A 447 9.06 -5.35 4.15
CA LYS A 447 9.08 -5.40 5.60
C LYS A 447 10.14 -4.50 6.21
N ASN A 448 11.35 -4.51 5.69
CA ASN A 448 12.46 -3.77 6.28
C ASN A 448 12.52 -2.30 5.82
N GLU A 449 11.55 -1.87 5.01
CA GLU A 449 11.38 -0.47 4.60
C GLU A 449 10.37 0.28 5.49
N ARG A 450 9.78 -0.43 6.46
CA ARG A 450 8.73 0.12 7.33
C ARG A 450 9.30 0.99 8.43
N ILE A 451 8.63 2.10 8.70
CA ILE A 451 8.82 2.93 9.89
C ILE A 451 7.74 2.54 10.89
N ILE A 452 8.17 2.06 12.06
CA ILE A 452 7.29 1.68 13.17
C ILE A 452 7.28 2.85 14.18
N PRO A 453 6.12 3.46 14.47
CA PRO A 453 6.01 4.45 15.53
C PRO A 453 6.40 3.85 16.89
N THR A 454 7.03 4.65 17.75
CA THR A 454 7.49 4.20 19.07
C THR A 454 6.34 3.79 20.01
N ASP A 455 5.17 4.37 19.80
CA ASP A 455 3.95 4.23 20.61
C ASP A 455 2.92 3.24 20.04
N MET A 456 3.10 2.78 18.78
CA MET A 456 2.18 1.87 18.10
C MET A 456 2.94 0.72 17.44
N ARG A 457 3.05 -0.41 18.14
CA ARG A 457 3.85 -1.56 17.69
C ARG A 457 3.18 -2.43 16.61
N ASP A 458 1.87 -2.35 16.46
CA ASP A 458 1.07 -3.07 15.45
C ASP A 458 0.68 -2.17 14.28
N PHE A 459 1.42 -1.08 14.07
CA PHE A 459 1.22 -0.15 12.97
C PHE A 459 2.57 0.19 12.33
N SER A 460 2.58 0.43 11.02
CA SER A 460 3.74 1.00 10.34
C SER A 460 3.38 1.79 9.10
N THR A 461 4.28 2.68 8.72
CA THR A 461 4.23 3.34 7.42
C THR A 461 5.36 2.87 6.53
N ILE A 462 5.16 2.87 5.21
CA ILE A 462 6.21 2.61 4.23
C ILE A 462 6.20 3.74 3.22
N HIS A 463 7.34 4.44 3.08
CA HIS A 463 7.60 5.43 2.05
C HIS A 463 6.49 6.49 1.85
N LEU A 464 5.89 6.97 2.94
CA LEU A 464 5.02 8.16 2.88
C LEU A 464 5.87 9.45 2.80
N PRO A 465 5.51 10.42 1.96
CA PRO A 465 6.26 11.67 1.88
C PRO A 465 6.25 12.44 3.21
N GLY A 466 7.35 13.13 3.53
CA GLY A 466 7.44 13.94 4.75
C GLY A 466 6.80 15.33 4.63
N ASN A 467 6.58 15.81 3.40
CA ASN A 467 5.93 17.08 3.06
C ASN A 467 4.74 16.85 2.12
N ILE A 468 3.83 17.82 2.06
CA ILE A 468 2.67 17.75 1.18
C ILE A 468 3.12 17.67 -0.28
N PRO A 469 2.69 16.66 -1.05
CA PRO A 469 3.04 16.55 -2.46
C PRO A 469 2.56 17.73 -3.29
N GLU A 470 3.26 18.00 -4.38
CA GLU A 470 2.91 19.10 -5.28
C GLU A 470 1.53 18.86 -5.91
N GLY A 471 0.71 19.92 -6.03
CA GLY A 471 -0.64 19.83 -6.59
C GLY A 471 -1.73 19.34 -5.62
N ILE A 472 -1.37 18.90 -4.41
CA ILE A 472 -2.36 18.63 -3.35
C ILE A 472 -2.70 19.96 -2.67
N LYS A 473 -3.84 20.53 -3.04
CA LYS A 473 -4.34 21.76 -2.42
C LYS A 473 -4.82 21.46 -1.00
N GLY A 474 -4.11 22.00 -0.02
CA GLY A 474 -4.49 21.96 1.39
C GLY A 474 -5.56 22.96 1.80
N ASN A 475 -6.19 23.66 0.84
CA ASN A 475 -7.28 24.62 1.02
C ASN A 475 -8.21 24.61 -0.20
#